data_AF-A0A2G6C9Y2-F1
#
_entry.id   AF-A0A2G6C9Y2-F1
#
_cell.length_a   1.000
_cell.length_b   1.000
_cell.length_c   1.000
_cell.angle_alpha   90.00
_cell.angle_beta   90.00
_cell.angle_gamma   90.00
#
_symmetry.space_group_name_H-M   'P 1'
#
loop_
_entity.id
_entity.type
_entity.pdbx_description
1 polymer ?
#
loop_
_entity_poly.entity_id
_entity_poly.type
_entity_poly.pdbx_seq_one_letter_code
_entity_poly.pdbx_strand_id
1 'polypeptide(L)'
;MVFSDGIQIGARLDRLGLRPLRSVETDDYLAVMSEAGQIHFPPEEVIKRGRIEAGGMILFDHEDKKIWYSDEILKRMASEKDYGKLLNAARYRLADLPEKQLSDYLPSFDLSEPARHIAFGLNQESFKFMLDPMLQTGAEKVSAMGYGIAPSGLSGDEGGLFRYFTQRFAQVTNPPLDSIREGDGMTLRVTLGGKPFFKKYRDNKQLVLDSPILLPQDMTRIVAAGDKKLLGVGIIETLYPYVADRDLSDYESDVETALDAVCDQVVAMLSKGQDIIILDDSNIDENHIALPAVLTIAKVNQRLVAEGLRFDGSIIYSTGQACSTHDIAVLLGFGASAVYPVTAYERALMLAEKGDMAQVETMLYQFRKAVEKSLLKTMGKIGLCTVESYIGGEFFEASFLDTNDPQLKAAFPHIGAPLAGATFSDIVLSSINWHHKMLSVRNDNDDISMPLLGLFKERQEGAGHTFGNIAVRAYSGMTGEAVVLEQESDERAVDTEHDDQGVIIPPTEEIQLLQAKKLSAEDI
;
A
#
# COMPACT_ATOMS: atom_id res chain seq x y z
N MET A 1 15.80 22.61 -9.62
CA MET A 1 15.04 23.81 -9.23
C MET A 1 15.97 25.01 -9.30
N VAL A 2 15.52 26.14 -9.86
CA VAL A 2 16.21 27.43 -9.81
C VAL A 2 15.31 28.40 -9.03
N PHE A 3 15.87 29.19 -8.13
CA PHE A 3 15.13 30.03 -7.19
C PHE A 3 15.86 31.34 -6.92
N SER A 4 15.12 32.36 -6.50
CA SER A 4 15.68 33.63 -6.04
C SER A 4 14.70 34.30 -5.08
N ASP A 5 15.22 35.04 -4.11
CA ASP A 5 14.47 35.94 -3.22
C ASP A 5 14.69 37.43 -3.55
N GLY A 6 15.38 37.71 -4.67
CA GLY A 6 15.77 39.06 -5.10
C GLY A 6 17.13 39.54 -4.57
N ILE A 7 17.70 38.86 -3.58
CA ILE A 7 19.03 39.14 -3.01
C ILE A 7 20.00 38.00 -3.33
N GLN A 8 19.51 36.78 -3.22
CA GLN A 8 20.23 35.57 -3.52
C GLN A 8 19.56 34.88 -4.71
N ILE A 9 20.37 34.26 -5.57
CA ILE A 9 19.91 33.42 -6.67
C ILE A 9 20.63 32.07 -6.59
N GLY A 10 19.89 30.99 -6.71
CA GLY A 10 20.44 29.66 -6.51
C GLY A 10 19.77 28.59 -7.32
N ALA A 11 20.42 27.44 -7.35
CA ALA A 11 19.90 26.24 -7.94
C ALA A 11 20.14 25.05 -7.02
N ARG A 12 19.15 24.18 -6.92
CA ARG A 12 19.17 22.96 -6.09
C ARG A 12 18.62 21.78 -6.87
N LEU A 13 19.23 20.64 -6.67
CA LEU A 13 18.78 19.38 -7.23
C LEU A 13 17.98 18.55 -6.22
N ASP A 14 17.10 17.69 -6.72
CA ASP A 14 16.41 16.71 -5.90
C ASP A 14 17.40 15.72 -5.27
N ARG A 15 16.93 14.95 -4.28
CA ARG A 15 17.75 14.02 -3.49
C ARG A 15 18.54 13.04 -4.36
N LEU A 16 18.00 12.62 -5.50
CA LEU A 16 18.52 11.49 -6.27
C LEU A 16 19.26 11.88 -7.53
N GLY A 17 19.26 13.14 -7.94
CA GLY A 17 19.99 13.49 -9.15
C GLY A 17 19.17 13.45 -10.42
N LEU A 18 17.83 13.36 -10.36
CA LEU A 18 17.02 12.88 -11.49
C LEU A 18 17.00 13.82 -12.70
N ARG A 19 17.38 15.09 -12.52
CA ARG A 19 17.51 16.06 -13.62
C ARG A 19 18.93 16.62 -13.70
N PRO A 20 19.49 16.81 -14.89
CA PRO A 20 20.81 17.42 -15.02
C PRO A 20 20.77 18.92 -14.71
N LEU A 21 21.78 19.40 -13.97
CA LEU A 21 22.10 20.81 -13.84
C LEU A 21 23.62 21.00 -13.94
N ARG A 22 24.04 21.80 -14.91
CA ARG A 22 25.44 22.13 -15.21
C ARG A 22 25.72 23.57 -14.80
N SER A 23 26.90 23.82 -14.26
CA SER A 23 27.34 25.16 -13.88
C SER A 23 28.57 25.58 -14.67
N VAL A 24 28.63 26.87 -14.98
CA VAL A 24 29.81 27.54 -15.54
C VAL A 24 30.03 28.82 -14.73
N GLU A 25 31.27 29.02 -14.30
CA GLU A 25 31.71 30.20 -13.57
C GLU A 25 32.77 30.93 -14.39
N THR A 26 32.58 32.22 -14.56
CA THR A 26 33.53 33.19 -15.13
C THR A 26 33.77 34.32 -14.12
N ASP A 27 34.62 35.29 -14.46
CA ASP A 27 34.82 36.46 -13.61
C ASP A 27 33.54 37.31 -13.43
N ASP A 28 32.66 37.31 -14.44
CA ASP A 28 31.46 38.14 -14.47
C ASP A 28 30.16 37.37 -14.18
N TYR A 29 30.13 36.06 -14.45
CA TYR A 29 28.89 35.28 -14.46
C TYR A 29 29.01 33.95 -13.70
N LEU A 30 27.96 33.65 -12.94
CA LEU A 30 27.59 32.29 -12.57
C LEU A 30 26.38 31.88 -13.42
N ALA A 31 26.56 30.88 -14.29
CA ALA A 31 25.49 30.32 -15.10
C ALA A 31 25.16 28.90 -14.63
N VAL A 32 23.86 28.60 -14.45
CA VAL A 32 23.35 27.24 -14.20
C VAL A 32 22.31 26.89 -15.25
N MET A 33 22.50 25.76 -15.92
CA MET A 33 21.75 25.38 -17.12
C MET A 33 21.39 23.88 -17.08
N SER A 34 20.33 23.46 -17.78
CA SER A 34 19.96 22.04 -17.84
C SER A 34 21.00 21.20 -18.61
N GLU A 35 21.65 21.80 -19.59
CA GLU A 35 22.67 21.17 -20.42
C GLU A 35 23.92 22.04 -20.48
N ALA A 36 25.08 21.42 -20.72
CA ALA A 36 26.30 22.18 -20.96
C ALA A 36 26.30 22.70 -22.40
N GLY A 37 26.73 23.96 -22.60
CA GLY A 37 26.90 24.54 -23.94
C GLY A 37 25.68 25.27 -24.52
N GLN A 38 24.60 25.47 -23.75
CA GLN A 38 23.48 26.31 -24.18
C GLN A 38 23.87 27.78 -24.40
N ILE A 39 24.85 28.27 -23.64
CA ILE A 39 25.45 29.58 -23.80
C ILE A 39 26.93 29.39 -24.11
N HIS A 40 27.43 30.16 -25.08
CA HIS A 40 28.85 30.16 -25.43
C HIS A 40 29.62 31.01 -24.41
N PHE A 41 30.61 30.40 -23.78
CA PHE A 41 31.59 31.07 -22.93
C PHE A 41 32.99 30.80 -23.50
N PRO A 42 33.78 31.85 -23.82
CA PRO A 42 35.17 31.69 -24.26
C PRO A 42 35.96 30.86 -23.25
N PRO A 43 36.69 29.79 -23.67
CA PRO A 43 37.42 28.93 -22.75
C PRO A 43 38.38 29.65 -21.80
N GLU A 44 38.95 30.76 -22.24
CA GLU A 44 39.85 31.63 -21.47
C GLU A 44 39.16 32.42 -20.34
N GLU A 45 37.85 32.66 -20.43
CA GLU A 45 37.06 33.35 -19.39
C GLU A 45 36.48 32.37 -18.36
N VAL A 46 36.54 31.06 -18.63
CA VAL A 46 35.94 30.03 -17.79
C VAL A 46 36.88 29.66 -16.65
N ILE A 47 36.52 30.08 -15.43
CA ILE A 47 37.21 29.72 -14.20
C ILE A 47 36.93 28.25 -13.84
N LYS A 48 35.65 27.85 -13.92
CA LYS A 48 35.21 26.52 -13.49
C LYS A 48 34.00 26.05 -14.30
N ARG A 49 34.02 24.76 -14.65
CA ARG A 49 32.83 24.03 -15.13
C ARG A 49 32.47 22.96 -14.10
N GLY A 50 31.19 22.83 -13.82
CA GLY A 50 30.70 21.93 -12.80
C GLY A 50 29.34 21.32 -13.13
N ARG A 51 28.86 20.54 -12.17
CA ARG A 51 27.50 20.05 -12.10
C ARG A 51 27.02 20.16 -10.67
N ILE A 52 25.72 20.32 -10.50
CA ILE A 52 25.10 20.21 -9.18
C ILE A 52 24.81 18.72 -8.96
N GLU A 53 25.37 18.17 -7.90
CA GLU A 53 25.21 16.75 -7.55
C GLU A 53 23.85 16.48 -6.88
N ALA A 54 23.50 15.21 -6.73
CA ALA A 54 22.27 14.79 -6.09
C ALA A 54 22.13 15.41 -4.68
N GLY A 55 21.02 16.07 -4.40
CA GLY A 55 20.75 16.83 -3.17
C GLY A 55 21.56 18.12 -3.00
N GLY A 56 22.51 18.40 -3.89
CA GLY A 56 23.40 19.55 -3.86
C GLY A 56 22.74 20.86 -4.26
N MET A 57 23.42 21.96 -3.98
CA MET A 57 22.99 23.31 -4.34
C MET A 57 24.17 24.25 -4.57
N ILE A 58 23.91 25.29 -5.34
CA ILE A 58 24.80 26.43 -5.56
C ILE A 58 23.98 27.71 -5.40
N LEU A 59 24.59 28.73 -4.79
CA LEU A 59 23.93 29.99 -4.49
C LEU A 59 24.90 31.13 -4.78
N PHE A 60 24.44 32.18 -5.44
CA PHE A 60 25.13 33.45 -5.52
C PHE A 60 24.41 34.46 -4.64
N ASP A 61 25.17 35.10 -3.76
CA ASP A 61 24.69 36.15 -2.86
C ASP A 61 25.13 37.51 -3.40
N HIS A 62 24.19 38.39 -3.75
CA HIS A 62 24.50 39.71 -4.29
C HIS A 62 25.02 40.70 -3.23
N GLU A 63 24.74 40.50 -1.94
CA GLU A 63 25.27 41.33 -0.85
C GLU A 63 26.74 41.02 -0.60
N ASP A 64 27.05 39.72 -0.42
CA ASP A 64 28.41 39.25 -0.17
C ASP A 64 29.26 39.18 -1.46
N LYS A 65 28.62 39.30 -2.63
CA LYS A 65 29.21 39.06 -3.97
C LYS A 65 29.98 37.75 -4.03
N LYS A 66 29.41 36.71 -3.41
CA LYS A 66 30.07 35.43 -3.20
C LYS A 66 29.20 34.28 -3.74
N ILE A 67 29.87 33.33 -4.39
CA ILE A 67 29.31 32.01 -4.70
C ILE A 67 29.49 31.11 -3.47
N TRP A 68 28.40 30.50 -3.03
CA TRP A 68 28.37 29.50 -1.98
C TRP A 68 28.04 28.13 -2.58
N TYR A 69 28.81 27.13 -2.18
CA TYR A 69 28.57 25.73 -2.57
C TYR A 69 27.88 24.93 -1.47
N SER A 70 27.31 23.78 -1.85
CA SER A 70 26.55 22.86 -0.98
C SER A 70 27.12 22.75 0.44
N ASP A 71 28.39 22.39 0.58
CA ASP A 71 29.00 22.13 1.90
C ASP A 71 29.09 23.38 2.76
N GLU A 72 29.41 24.54 2.17
CA GLU A 72 29.48 25.80 2.90
C GLU A 72 28.08 26.24 3.35
N ILE A 73 27.09 26.11 2.47
CA ILE A 73 25.70 26.44 2.77
C ILE A 73 25.19 25.55 3.89
N LEU A 74 25.36 24.23 3.77
CA LEU A 74 24.90 23.27 4.76
C LEU A 74 25.61 23.44 6.11
N LYS A 75 26.91 23.72 6.12
CA LYS A 75 27.65 24.03 7.37
C LYS A 75 27.17 25.31 8.03
N ARG A 76 26.97 26.38 7.25
CA ARG A 76 26.42 27.66 7.75
C ARG A 76 25.05 27.41 8.37
N MET A 77 24.13 26.82 7.63
CA MET A 77 22.78 26.52 8.11
C MET A 77 22.81 25.63 9.36
N ALA A 78 23.60 24.56 9.37
CA ALA A 78 23.72 23.66 10.52
C ALA A 78 24.29 24.34 11.78
N SER A 79 25.06 25.42 11.62
CA SER A 79 25.66 26.17 12.73
C SER A 79 24.75 27.26 13.34
N GLU A 80 23.62 27.59 12.69
CA GLU A 80 22.73 28.66 13.15
C GLU A 80 22.10 28.37 14.51
N LYS A 81 21.81 27.10 14.80
CA LYS A 81 21.20 26.63 16.05
C LYS A 81 21.77 25.27 16.45
N ASP A 82 21.69 24.93 17.72
CA ASP A 82 21.97 23.57 18.19
C ASP A 82 20.80 22.62 17.83
N TYR A 83 20.72 22.23 16.56
CA TYR A 83 19.66 21.35 16.07
C TYR A 83 19.64 19.99 16.75
N GLY A 84 20.79 19.49 17.21
CA GLY A 84 20.88 18.23 17.95
C GLY A 84 20.12 18.31 19.28
N LYS A 85 20.35 19.38 20.05
CA LYS A 85 19.61 19.65 21.28
C LYS A 85 18.12 19.90 21.03
N LEU A 86 17.79 20.68 20.00
CA LEU A 86 16.39 20.95 19.62
C LEU A 86 15.66 19.66 19.25
N LEU A 87 16.29 18.80 18.45
CA LEU A 87 15.71 17.52 18.03
C LEU A 87 15.49 16.57 19.21
N ASN A 88 16.46 16.45 20.13
CA ASN A 88 16.31 15.62 21.31
C ASN A 88 15.22 16.13 22.26
N ALA A 89 15.02 17.44 22.35
CA ALA A 89 13.93 18.01 23.14
C ALA A 89 12.55 17.80 22.49
N ALA A 90 12.48 17.70 21.16
CA ALA A 90 11.24 17.65 20.39
C ALA A 90 10.78 16.22 20.00
N ARG A 91 11.45 15.16 20.45
CA ARG A 91 11.08 13.79 20.09
C ARG A 91 11.06 12.83 21.27
N TYR A 92 10.25 11.79 21.10
CA TYR A 92 10.40 10.51 21.77
C TYR A 92 10.79 9.45 20.75
N ARG A 93 11.55 8.46 21.18
CA ARG A 93 11.77 7.18 20.49
C ARG A 93 11.06 6.09 21.28
N LEU A 94 10.83 4.92 20.67
CA LEU A 94 10.29 3.75 21.38
C LEU A 94 11.11 3.34 22.60
N ALA A 95 12.42 3.62 22.59
CA ALA A 95 13.32 3.37 23.73
C ALA A 95 13.15 4.38 24.89
N ASP A 96 12.54 5.54 24.64
CA ASP A 96 12.25 6.55 25.67
C ASP A 96 10.90 6.28 26.37
N LEU A 97 10.09 5.38 25.82
CA LEU A 97 8.80 4.98 26.36
C LEU A 97 8.96 3.88 27.43
N PRO A 98 7.94 3.61 28.26
CA PRO A 98 8.02 2.54 29.27
C PRO A 98 8.40 1.21 28.63
N GLU A 99 9.43 0.55 29.15
CA GLU A 99 9.88 -0.72 28.60
C GLU A 99 8.77 -1.78 28.72
N LYS A 100 8.51 -2.45 27.60
CA LYS A 100 7.58 -3.57 27.48
C LYS A 100 8.20 -4.64 26.60
N GLN A 101 8.03 -5.88 27.04
CA GLN A 101 8.41 -7.09 26.32
C GLN A 101 7.19 -7.68 25.62
N LEU A 102 7.44 -8.56 24.66
CA LEU A 102 6.35 -9.27 23.96
C LEU A 102 5.47 -10.06 24.93
N SER A 103 6.04 -10.62 26.00
CA SER A 103 5.29 -11.34 27.05
C SER A 103 4.32 -10.45 27.84
N ASP A 104 4.47 -9.12 27.79
CA ASP A 104 3.53 -8.19 28.42
C ASP A 104 2.28 -7.94 27.56
N TYR A 105 2.31 -8.35 26.28
CA TYR A 105 1.19 -8.23 25.38
C TYR A 105 0.28 -9.46 25.52
N LEU A 106 -0.80 -9.27 26.27
CA LEU A 106 -1.78 -10.31 26.58
C LEU A 106 -3.17 -9.87 26.07
N PRO A 107 -3.40 -9.86 24.74
CA PRO A 107 -4.72 -9.60 24.23
C PRO A 107 -5.67 -10.72 24.65
N SER A 108 -6.89 -10.35 25.02
CA SER A 108 -7.97 -11.31 25.25
C SER A 108 -8.86 -11.27 24.02
N PHE A 109 -9.01 -12.41 23.36
CA PHE A 109 -9.87 -12.56 22.20
C PHE A 109 -11.02 -13.49 22.55
N ASP A 110 -12.25 -13.11 22.21
CA ASP A 110 -13.43 -13.91 22.50
C ASP A 110 -13.62 -15.05 21.49
N LEU A 111 -13.26 -14.81 20.23
CA LEU A 111 -13.29 -15.81 19.17
C LEU A 111 -11.99 -16.62 19.12
N SER A 112 -12.06 -17.84 18.60
CA SER A 112 -10.87 -18.63 18.26
C SER A 112 -10.09 -17.99 17.10
N GLU A 113 -8.81 -18.35 16.93
CA GLU A 113 -7.97 -17.78 15.85
C GLU A 113 -8.53 -18.03 14.44
N PRO A 114 -8.96 -19.26 14.07
CA PRO A 114 -9.54 -19.47 12.74
C PRO A 114 -10.84 -18.70 12.56
N ALA A 115 -11.66 -18.58 13.61
CA ALA A 115 -12.91 -17.82 13.56
C ALA A 115 -12.65 -16.32 13.34
N ARG A 116 -11.70 -15.72 14.07
CA ARG A 116 -11.32 -14.30 13.85
C ARG A 116 -10.82 -14.06 12.44
N HIS A 117 -9.92 -14.91 11.96
CA HIS A 117 -9.38 -14.78 10.62
C HIS A 117 -10.46 -14.87 9.53
N ILE A 118 -11.41 -15.79 9.65
CA ILE A 118 -12.57 -15.85 8.74
C ILE A 118 -13.42 -14.59 8.87
N ALA A 119 -13.67 -14.11 10.09
CA ALA A 119 -14.46 -12.90 10.32
C ALA A 119 -13.81 -11.65 9.70
N PHE A 120 -12.47 -11.59 9.66
CA PHE A 120 -11.70 -10.56 8.93
C PHE A 120 -11.66 -10.76 7.40
N GLY A 121 -12.29 -11.80 6.87
CA GLY A 121 -12.32 -12.12 5.44
C GLY A 121 -11.09 -12.88 4.92
N LEU A 122 -10.28 -13.45 5.82
CA LEU A 122 -9.07 -14.20 5.47
C LEU A 122 -9.38 -15.68 5.19
N ASN A 123 -8.55 -16.27 4.34
CA ASN A 123 -8.68 -17.65 3.90
C ASN A 123 -7.33 -18.38 3.97
N GLN A 124 -7.32 -19.70 3.73
CA GLN A 124 -6.09 -20.49 3.82
C GLN A 124 -4.98 -20.00 2.86
N GLU A 125 -5.36 -19.46 1.69
CA GLU A 125 -4.40 -18.95 0.72
C GLU A 125 -3.80 -17.60 1.14
N SER A 126 -4.55 -16.78 1.88
CA SER A 126 -4.03 -15.58 2.52
C SER A 126 -2.79 -15.89 3.36
N PHE A 127 -2.80 -17.01 4.09
CA PHE A 127 -1.64 -17.44 4.86
C PHE A 127 -0.57 -18.08 4.01
N LYS A 128 -0.94 -19.13 3.26
CA LYS A 128 0.02 -19.95 2.51
C LYS A 128 0.79 -19.19 1.43
N PHE A 129 0.18 -18.16 0.83
CA PHE A 129 0.79 -17.39 -0.25
C PHE A 129 1.27 -16.02 0.19
N MET A 130 0.74 -15.45 1.28
CA MET A 130 1.09 -14.10 1.71
C MET A 130 1.76 -14.12 3.09
N LEU A 131 1.02 -14.39 4.17
CA LEU A 131 1.50 -14.16 5.54
C LEU A 131 2.59 -15.14 6.00
N ASP A 132 2.40 -16.46 5.86
CA ASP A 132 3.33 -17.46 6.38
C ASP A 132 4.75 -17.33 5.79
N PRO A 133 4.93 -17.12 4.46
CA PRO A 133 6.26 -16.87 3.89
C PRO A 133 6.99 -15.67 4.50
N MET A 134 6.26 -14.59 4.82
CA MET A 134 6.82 -13.39 5.44
C MET A 134 7.25 -13.65 6.89
N LEU A 135 6.45 -14.39 7.65
CA LEU A 135 6.78 -14.81 9.02
C LEU A 135 7.96 -15.77 9.09
N GLN A 136 8.14 -16.64 8.07
CA GLN A 136 9.16 -17.70 8.07
C GLN A 136 10.49 -17.32 7.43
N THR A 137 10.48 -16.39 6.46
CA THR A 137 11.68 -16.06 5.67
C THR A 137 12.02 -14.56 5.67
N GLY A 138 11.09 -13.71 6.13
CA GLY A 138 11.22 -12.26 6.03
C GLY A 138 11.23 -11.75 4.60
N ALA A 139 10.59 -12.46 3.68
CA ALA A 139 10.40 -12.06 2.29
C ALA A 139 9.02 -12.46 1.77
N GLU A 140 8.51 -11.70 0.80
CA GLU A 140 7.33 -12.09 0.03
C GLU A 140 7.59 -13.39 -0.74
N LYS A 141 6.56 -14.20 -0.89
CA LYS A 141 6.61 -15.38 -1.75
C LYS A 141 6.72 -14.96 -3.21
N VAL A 142 7.75 -15.44 -3.89
CA VAL A 142 7.87 -15.31 -5.34
C VAL A 142 7.02 -16.40 -6.00
N SER A 143 6.07 -15.99 -6.82
CA SER A 143 5.25 -16.87 -7.67
C SER A 143 5.55 -16.61 -9.15
N ALA A 144 4.95 -17.43 -10.02
CA ALA A 144 5.07 -17.31 -11.47
C ALA A 144 3.69 -17.49 -12.12
N MET A 145 3.62 -17.21 -13.42
CA MET A 145 2.39 -17.10 -14.24
C MET A 145 1.58 -15.84 -13.97
N GLY A 146 0.64 -15.54 -14.88
CA GLY A 146 -0.31 -14.43 -14.72
C GLY A 146 -1.42 -14.75 -13.73
N TYR A 147 -2.08 -13.71 -13.22
CA TYR A 147 -3.26 -13.85 -12.37
C TYR A 147 -4.48 -14.13 -13.24
N GLY A 148 -4.83 -15.41 -13.37
CA GLY A 148 -5.82 -15.92 -14.33
C GLY A 148 -7.21 -16.18 -13.75
N ILE A 149 -7.60 -15.48 -12.69
CA ILE A 149 -8.94 -15.58 -12.09
C ILE A 149 -9.88 -14.49 -12.61
N ALA A 150 -11.17 -14.62 -12.34
CA ALA A 150 -12.14 -13.57 -12.64
C ALA A 150 -11.76 -12.26 -11.90
N PRO A 151 -11.91 -11.08 -12.53
CA PRO A 151 -11.72 -9.80 -11.85
C PRO A 151 -12.62 -9.64 -10.62
N SER A 152 -12.15 -8.90 -9.61
CA SER A 152 -12.77 -8.77 -8.27
C SER A 152 -14.22 -8.28 -8.26
N GLY A 153 -14.69 -7.60 -9.33
CA GLY A 153 -16.09 -7.17 -9.46
C GLY A 153 -17.04 -8.23 -10.01
N LEU A 154 -16.52 -9.37 -10.49
CA LEU A 154 -17.33 -10.45 -11.08
C LEU A 154 -17.51 -11.66 -10.15
N SER A 155 -16.75 -11.74 -9.06
CA SER A 155 -16.91 -12.78 -8.03
C SER A 155 -16.94 -12.14 -6.63
N GLY A 156 -17.93 -12.55 -5.84
CA GLY A 156 -18.08 -12.16 -4.43
C GLY A 156 -17.43 -13.14 -3.45
N ASP A 157 -16.67 -14.14 -3.94
CA ASP A 157 -16.24 -15.27 -3.10
C ASP A 157 -15.11 -14.90 -2.12
N GLU A 158 -14.12 -14.15 -2.60
CA GLU A 158 -13.03 -13.63 -1.76
C GLU A 158 -13.51 -12.39 -0.96
N GLY A 159 -13.09 -12.29 0.30
CA GLY A 159 -13.44 -11.19 1.19
C GLY A 159 -12.50 -10.00 1.08
N GLY A 160 -12.88 -8.92 1.76
CA GLY A 160 -12.02 -7.76 1.95
C GLY A 160 -12.05 -6.74 0.81
N LEU A 161 -11.76 -5.49 1.19
CA LEU A 161 -11.81 -4.33 0.30
C LEU A 161 -10.46 -4.04 -0.39
N PHE A 162 -9.35 -4.59 0.11
CA PHE A 162 -8.00 -4.35 -0.40
C PHE A 162 -7.84 -4.67 -1.90
N ARG A 163 -8.41 -5.80 -2.34
CA ARG A 163 -8.31 -6.31 -3.72
C ARG A 163 -8.88 -5.38 -4.81
N TYR A 164 -9.68 -4.39 -4.42
CA TYR A 164 -10.26 -3.42 -5.35
C TYR A 164 -9.30 -2.26 -5.68
N PHE A 165 -8.12 -2.21 -5.05
CA PHE A 165 -7.14 -1.16 -5.28
C PHE A 165 -5.90 -1.70 -5.97
N THR A 166 -5.69 -1.32 -7.22
CA THR A 166 -4.45 -1.68 -7.95
C THR A 166 -3.39 -0.62 -7.74
N GLN A 167 -2.16 -1.03 -7.41
CA GLN A 167 -1.04 -0.10 -7.24
C GLN A 167 -0.72 0.62 -8.55
N ARG A 168 -0.70 1.95 -8.52
CA ARG A 168 -0.19 2.74 -9.64
C ARG A 168 1.33 2.67 -9.69
N PHE A 169 1.88 2.86 -10.87
CA PHE A 169 3.33 2.96 -11.08
C PHE A 169 3.63 4.02 -12.13
N ALA A 170 4.81 4.62 -12.03
CA ALA A 170 5.25 5.63 -12.97
C ALA A 170 5.70 4.94 -14.27
N GLN A 171 5.18 5.44 -15.39
CA GLN A 171 5.66 5.11 -16.71
C GLN A 171 6.05 6.41 -17.41
N VAL A 172 7.29 6.50 -17.90
CA VAL A 172 7.85 7.62 -18.67
C VAL A 172 8.05 8.93 -17.89
N THR A 173 7.05 9.41 -17.16
CA THR A 173 7.03 10.78 -16.59
C THR A 173 8.05 11.01 -15.49
N ASN A 174 8.22 10.04 -14.60
CA ASN A 174 9.29 9.98 -13.61
C ASN A 174 9.86 8.55 -13.60
N PRO A 175 11.18 8.37 -13.47
CA PRO A 175 11.76 7.04 -13.40
C PRO A 175 11.42 6.36 -12.06
N PRO A 176 11.11 5.05 -12.05
CA PRO A 176 11.01 4.29 -10.81
C PRO A 176 12.40 4.15 -10.16
N LEU A 177 12.42 3.93 -8.84
CA LEU A 177 13.62 3.77 -8.03
C LEU A 177 13.95 2.30 -7.79
N ASP A 178 15.24 1.97 -7.76
CA ASP A 178 15.70 0.65 -7.37
C ASP A 178 15.78 0.56 -5.83
N SER A 179 14.71 0.07 -5.22
CA SER A 179 14.62 -0.12 -3.77
C SER A 179 15.71 -1.02 -3.15
N ILE A 180 16.47 -1.76 -3.95
CA ILE A 180 17.57 -2.62 -3.48
C ILE A 180 18.91 -1.89 -3.59
N ARG A 181 19.19 -1.29 -4.76
CA ARG A 181 20.49 -0.63 -5.03
C ARG A 181 20.56 0.81 -4.56
N GLU A 182 19.42 1.48 -4.47
CA GLU A 182 19.28 2.89 -4.11
C GLU A 182 18.56 3.06 -2.76
N GLY A 183 18.48 1.98 -1.96
CA GLY A 183 17.77 1.95 -0.67
C GLY A 183 18.23 3.01 0.33
N ASP A 184 19.50 3.42 0.29
CA ASP A 184 20.06 4.49 1.12
C ASP A 184 19.42 5.86 0.87
N GLY A 185 18.85 6.06 -0.31
CA GLY A 185 18.07 7.26 -0.66
C GLY A 185 16.66 7.26 -0.07
N MET A 186 16.19 6.11 0.43
CA MET A 186 14.82 5.88 0.88
C MET A 186 14.72 5.84 2.40
N THR A 187 13.53 6.09 2.94
CA THR A 187 13.27 5.98 4.38
C THR A 187 11.83 5.59 4.69
N LEU A 188 11.71 4.69 5.67
CA LEU A 188 10.43 4.26 6.27
C LEU A 188 10.16 4.97 7.61
N ARG A 189 10.96 5.97 7.96
CA ARG A 189 10.78 6.72 9.20
C ARG A 189 9.47 7.51 9.17
N VAL A 190 8.64 7.31 10.18
CA VAL A 190 7.42 8.09 10.41
C VAL A 190 7.47 8.83 11.74
N THR A 191 6.86 10.01 11.79
CA THR A 191 6.61 10.72 13.06
C THR A 191 5.13 10.70 13.40
N LEU A 192 4.82 10.22 14.61
CA LEU A 192 3.49 10.17 15.18
C LEU A 192 3.26 11.32 16.16
N GLY A 193 2.06 11.89 16.11
CA GLY A 193 1.63 13.07 16.85
C GLY A 193 1.51 14.30 15.97
N GLY A 194 0.87 15.35 16.49
CA GLY A 194 0.63 16.59 15.74
C GLY A 194 1.91 17.18 15.15
N LYS A 195 1.83 17.60 13.89
CA LYS A 195 2.94 18.19 13.15
C LYS A 195 3.27 19.58 13.74
N PRO A 196 4.56 19.94 13.84
CA PRO A 196 4.96 21.27 14.29
C PRO A 196 4.26 22.37 13.47
N PHE A 197 3.93 23.49 14.12
CA PHE A 197 3.25 24.66 13.54
C PHE A 197 1.75 24.49 13.24
N PHE A 198 1.20 23.27 13.22
CA PHE A 198 -0.24 23.02 13.07
C PHE A 198 -0.92 22.82 14.43
N LYS A 199 -0.26 22.08 15.32
CA LYS A 199 -0.77 21.71 16.64
C LYS A 199 -1.06 22.92 17.54
N LYS A 200 -2.31 23.03 18.01
CA LYS A 200 -2.79 24.10 18.91
C LYS A 200 -2.55 23.87 20.40
N TYR A 201 -2.37 22.61 20.83
CA TYR A 201 -2.38 22.23 22.25
C TYR A 201 -1.19 21.31 22.58
N ARG A 202 -0.40 21.62 23.64
CA ARG A 202 0.78 20.89 24.20
C ARG A 202 2.17 21.16 23.59
N ASP A 203 3.20 20.71 24.33
CA ASP A 203 4.57 20.49 23.87
C ASP A 203 4.58 19.74 22.52
N ASN A 204 5.32 20.27 21.56
CA ASN A 204 5.43 19.79 20.17
C ASN A 204 6.26 18.49 20.04
N LYS A 205 6.22 17.61 21.03
CA LYS A 205 6.96 16.35 20.97
C LYS A 205 6.23 15.33 20.11
N GLN A 206 6.99 14.67 19.24
CA GLN A 206 6.48 13.59 18.39
C GLN A 206 7.19 12.28 18.69
N LEU A 207 6.49 11.15 18.56
CA LEU A 207 7.10 9.83 18.60
C LEU A 207 7.68 9.50 17.23
N VAL A 208 8.99 9.32 17.14
CA VAL A 208 9.69 8.98 15.90
C VAL A 208 9.88 7.46 15.86
N LEU A 209 9.38 6.85 14.79
CA LEU A 209 9.52 5.43 14.48
C LEU A 209 10.41 5.25 13.26
N ASP A 210 11.23 4.21 13.25
CA ASP A 210 12.06 3.88 12.08
C ASP A 210 11.28 3.16 10.98
N SER A 211 10.09 2.65 11.31
CA SER A 211 9.18 1.90 10.44
C SER A 211 7.73 2.25 10.76
N PRO A 212 6.81 2.27 9.78
CA PRO A 212 5.38 2.42 10.03
C PRO A 212 4.73 1.13 10.54
N ILE A 213 5.48 0.02 10.59
CA ILE A 213 4.95 -1.29 10.98
C ILE A 213 5.27 -1.54 12.45
N LEU A 214 4.23 -1.52 13.26
CA LEU A 214 4.34 -1.70 14.71
C LEU A 214 4.33 -3.19 15.07
N LEU A 215 5.05 -3.51 16.15
CA LEU A 215 5.00 -4.83 16.79
C LEU A 215 4.12 -4.78 18.05
N PRO A 216 3.71 -5.94 18.61
CA PRO A 216 2.84 -5.97 19.78
C PRO A 216 3.43 -5.24 21.01
N GLN A 217 4.75 -5.38 21.22
CA GLN A 217 5.45 -4.64 22.25
C GLN A 217 5.44 -3.14 21.99
N ASP A 218 5.55 -2.69 20.72
CA ASP A 218 5.52 -1.26 20.38
C ASP A 218 4.15 -0.65 20.71
N MET A 219 3.06 -1.36 20.38
CA MET A 219 1.70 -0.97 20.75
C MET A 219 1.54 -0.83 22.26
N THR A 220 2.02 -1.82 23.03
CA THR A 220 1.94 -1.80 24.49
C THR A 220 2.74 -0.64 25.09
N ARG A 221 3.89 -0.29 24.51
CA ARG A 221 4.68 0.90 24.92
C ARG A 221 3.93 2.19 24.65
N ILE A 222 3.28 2.31 23.49
CA ILE A 222 2.50 3.50 23.10
C ILE A 222 1.32 3.67 24.05
N VAL A 223 0.54 2.63 24.31
CA VAL A 223 -0.59 2.67 25.25
C VAL A 223 -0.12 3.03 26.66
N ALA A 224 0.94 2.37 27.17
CA ALA A 224 1.49 2.67 28.49
C ALA A 224 2.05 4.11 28.60
N ALA A 225 2.56 4.68 27.50
CA ALA A 225 2.96 6.08 27.45
C ALA A 225 1.76 7.04 27.51
N GLY A 226 0.62 6.65 26.92
CA GLY A 226 -0.68 7.30 27.08
C GLY A 226 -1.15 7.34 28.53
N ASP A 227 -1.14 6.19 29.21
CA ASP A 227 -1.53 6.07 30.63
C ASP A 227 -0.68 6.95 31.55
N LYS A 228 0.63 7.03 31.27
CA LYS A 228 1.56 7.90 31.98
C LYS A 228 1.50 9.36 31.53
N LYS A 229 0.60 9.73 30.62
CA LYS A 229 0.40 11.08 30.06
C LYS A 229 1.65 11.65 29.37
N LEU A 230 2.58 10.80 28.95
CA LEU A 230 3.76 11.17 28.17
C LEU A 230 3.39 11.55 26.74
N LEU A 231 2.40 10.84 26.19
CA LEU A 231 1.78 11.07 24.88
C LEU A 231 0.26 11.20 25.09
N GLY A 232 -0.41 11.97 24.22
CA GLY A 232 -1.86 11.90 24.12
C GLY A 232 -2.23 10.71 23.25
N VAL A 233 -2.68 9.60 23.85
CA VAL A 233 -3.13 8.40 23.13
C VAL A 233 -4.62 8.17 23.39
N GLY A 234 -5.39 7.98 22.32
CA GLY A 234 -6.78 7.52 22.36
C GLY A 234 -6.94 6.21 21.60
N ILE A 235 -7.90 5.38 22.00
CA ILE A 235 -8.24 4.12 21.32
C ILE A 235 -9.73 4.18 20.98
N ILE A 236 -10.08 3.82 19.75
CA ILE A 236 -11.45 3.79 19.24
C ILE A 236 -11.67 2.42 18.58
N GLU A 237 -12.72 1.72 19.02
CA GLU A 237 -13.14 0.48 18.39
C GLU A 237 -13.81 0.76 17.04
N THR A 238 -13.48 -0.05 16.03
CA THR A 238 -14.03 0.07 14.68
C THR A 238 -14.91 -1.14 14.36
N LEU A 239 -15.95 -1.34 15.17
CA LEU A 239 -16.89 -2.45 15.09
C LEU A 239 -18.33 -1.94 14.91
N TYR A 240 -19.22 -2.79 14.37
CA TYR A 240 -20.66 -2.54 14.29
C TYR A 240 -21.47 -3.81 14.61
N PRO A 241 -22.73 -3.70 15.06
CA PRO A 241 -23.51 -4.86 15.52
C PRO A 241 -23.80 -5.88 14.42
N TYR A 242 -23.77 -7.16 14.78
CA TYR A 242 -24.26 -8.28 14.00
C TYR A 242 -25.55 -8.83 14.61
N VAL A 243 -26.62 -8.88 13.81
CA VAL A 243 -27.89 -9.52 14.19
C VAL A 243 -28.37 -10.38 13.04
N ALA A 244 -28.34 -11.71 13.22
CA ALA A 244 -28.77 -12.66 12.19
C ALA A 244 -30.17 -12.33 11.62
N ASP A 245 -30.36 -12.64 10.34
CA ASP A 245 -31.63 -12.49 9.61
C ASP A 245 -32.17 -11.05 9.48
N ARG A 246 -31.30 -10.02 9.61
CA ARG A 246 -31.64 -8.63 9.24
C ARG A 246 -31.47 -8.36 7.74
N ASP A 247 -32.25 -7.40 7.23
CA ASP A 247 -32.13 -6.92 5.85
C ASP A 247 -30.79 -6.23 5.60
N LEU A 248 -30.28 -6.29 4.37
CA LEU A 248 -29.00 -5.66 4.02
C LEU A 248 -28.99 -4.14 4.26
N SER A 249 -30.10 -3.46 3.98
CA SER A 249 -30.23 -2.01 4.16
C SER A 249 -30.05 -1.55 5.62
N ASP A 250 -30.43 -2.42 6.56
CA ASP A 250 -30.24 -2.18 7.98
C ASP A 250 -28.75 -2.17 8.35
N TYR A 251 -28.01 -3.15 7.81
CA TYR A 251 -26.56 -3.22 8.00
C TYR A 251 -25.82 -2.08 7.28
N GLU A 252 -26.26 -1.65 6.10
CA GLU A 252 -25.73 -0.47 5.43
C GLU A 252 -25.82 0.77 6.33
N SER A 253 -26.99 0.97 6.96
CA SER A 253 -27.20 2.07 7.91
C SER A 253 -26.33 1.95 9.16
N ASP A 254 -26.15 0.73 9.69
CA ASP A 254 -25.29 0.47 10.86
C ASP A 254 -23.82 0.79 10.53
N VAL A 255 -23.33 0.38 9.35
CA VAL A 255 -21.97 0.68 8.89
C VAL A 255 -21.77 2.19 8.70
N GLU A 256 -22.71 2.88 8.05
CA GLU A 256 -22.64 4.34 7.90
C GLU A 256 -22.58 5.06 9.25
N THR A 257 -23.47 4.67 10.17
CA THR A 257 -23.57 5.24 11.52
C THR A 257 -22.30 5.00 12.32
N ALA A 258 -21.78 3.77 12.28
CA ALA A 258 -20.54 3.42 12.98
C ALA A 258 -19.33 4.17 12.41
N LEU A 259 -19.24 4.31 11.07
CA LEU A 259 -18.19 5.10 10.43
C LEU A 259 -18.24 6.59 10.83
N ASP A 260 -19.43 7.18 10.87
CA ASP A 260 -19.61 8.57 11.29
C ASP A 260 -19.28 8.73 12.78
N ALA A 261 -19.69 7.78 13.62
CA ALA A 261 -19.35 7.77 15.05
C ALA A 261 -17.83 7.66 15.27
N VAL A 262 -17.12 6.82 14.51
CA VAL A 262 -15.64 6.75 14.56
C VAL A 262 -15.04 8.09 14.16
N CYS A 263 -15.49 8.68 13.05
CA CYS A 263 -15.01 9.99 12.59
C CYS A 263 -15.19 11.09 13.66
N ASP A 264 -16.38 11.18 14.24
CA ASP A 264 -16.70 12.18 15.27
C ASP A 264 -15.89 11.96 16.55
N GLN A 265 -15.67 10.70 16.95
CA GLN A 265 -14.80 10.37 18.09
C GLN A 265 -13.34 10.76 17.83
N VAL A 266 -12.80 10.49 16.65
CA VAL A 266 -11.43 10.90 16.27
C VAL A 266 -11.30 12.43 16.36
N VAL A 267 -12.23 13.16 15.74
CA VAL A 267 -12.26 14.65 15.77
C VAL A 267 -12.33 15.16 17.21
N ALA A 268 -13.19 14.58 18.04
CA ALA A 268 -13.34 14.97 19.43
C ALA A 268 -12.08 14.67 20.26
N MET A 269 -11.41 13.53 20.04
CA MET A 269 -10.19 13.17 20.75
C MET A 269 -9.02 14.09 20.37
N LEU A 270 -8.82 14.38 19.08
CA LEU A 270 -7.79 15.31 18.62
C LEU A 270 -8.04 16.73 19.17
N SER A 271 -9.31 17.18 19.15
CA SER A 271 -9.69 18.48 19.70
C SER A 271 -9.46 18.59 21.22
N LYS A 272 -9.45 17.47 21.94
CA LYS A 272 -9.14 17.38 23.38
C LYS A 272 -7.63 17.25 23.66
N GLY A 273 -6.79 17.30 22.63
CA GLY A 273 -5.33 17.24 22.76
C GLY A 273 -4.76 15.82 22.87
N GLN A 274 -5.47 14.81 22.36
CA GLN A 274 -4.86 13.53 22.00
C GLN A 274 -4.08 13.70 20.68
N ASP A 275 -2.92 13.07 20.58
CA ASP A 275 -1.99 13.24 19.45
C ASP A 275 -1.91 11.99 18.57
N ILE A 276 -2.17 10.83 19.16
CA ILE A 276 -2.12 9.51 18.52
C ILE A 276 -3.46 8.84 18.78
N ILE A 277 -4.19 8.49 17.73
CA ILE A 277 -5.45 7.75 17.83
C ILE A 277 -5.23 6.37 17.24
N ILE A 278 -5.55 5.33 18.02
CA ILE A 278 -5.50 3.94 17.61
C ILE A 278 -6.91 3.53 17.21
N LEU A 279 -7.12 3.21 15.95
CA LEU A 279 -8.31 2.52 15.48
C LEU A 279 -8.07 1.02 15.67
N ASP A 280 -8.99 0.32 16.34
CA ASP A 280 -8.83 -1.08 16.71
C ASP A 280 -10.06 -1.92 16.34
N ASP A 281 -9.84 -3.01 15.60
CA ASP A 281 -10.88 -4.00 15.27
C ASP A 281 -10.67 -5.36 15.95
N SER A 282 -9.78 -5.41 16.95
CA SER A 282 -9.33 -6.66 17.56
C SER A 282 -10.38 -7.33 18.47
N ASN A 283 -11.33 -6.54 19.00
CA ASN A 283 -12.45 -7.01 19.81
C ASN A 283 -13.63 -7.56 18.99
N ILE A 284 -13.36 -8.08 17.79
CA ILE A 284 -14.37 -8.75 16.97
C ILE A 284 -14.92 -10.00 17.70
N ASP A 285 -16.24 -10.15 17.75
CA ASP A 285 -16.92 -11.21 18.49
C ASP A 285 -18.13 -11.76 17.71
N GLU A 286 -18.93 -12.66 18.31
CA GLU A 286 -20.10 -13.23 17.64
C GLU A 286 -21.18 -12.19 17.26
N ASN A 287 -21.24 -11.08 17.98
CA ASN A 287 -22.27 -10.05 17.88
C ASN A 287 -21.75 -8.72 17.29
N HIS A 288 -20.47 -8.62 16.95
CA HIS A 288 -19.85 -7.41 16.42
C HIS A 288 -18.92 -7.72 15.25
N ILE A 289 -19.15 -7.06 14.11
CA ILE A 289 -18.34 -7.20 12.89
C ILE A 289 -17.34 -6.05 12.83
N ALA A 290 -16.13 -6.31 12.35
CA ALA A 290 -15.17 -5.26 12.02
C ALA A 290 -15.64 -4.40 10.83
N LEU A 291 -15.55 -3.07 10.97
CA LEU A 291 -15.71 -2.16 9.84
C LEU A 291 -14.59 -2.43 8.81
N PRO A 292 -14.87 -2.40 7.50
CA PRO A 292 -13.83 -2.57 6.48
C PRO A 292 -12.69 -1.58 6.66
N ALA A 293 -11.47 -2.06 6.94
CA ALA A 293 -10.39 -1.21 7.44
C ALA A 293 -10.01 -0.09 6.47
N VAL A 294 -10.01 -0.37 5.17
CA VAL A 294 -9.72 0.62 4.12
C VAL A 294 -10.78 1.73 4.08
N LEU A 295 -12.05 1.36 4.22
CA LEU A 295 -13.15 2.32 4.22
C LEU A 295 -13.09 3.22 5.46
N THR A 296 -12.84 2.62 6.62
CA THR A 296 -12.69 3.36 7.88
C THR A 296 -11.56 4.36 7.84
N ILE A 297 -10.35 3.94 7.44
CA ILE A 297 -9.20 4.85 7.42
C ILE A 297 -9.36 5.95 6.38
N ALA A 298 -9.89 5.63 5.20
CA ALA A 298 -10.12 6.62 4.15
C ALA A 298 -11.14 7.67 4.60
N LYS A 299 -12.29 7.25 5.16
CA LYS A 299 -13.32 8.17 5.65
C LYS A 299 -12.83 9.02 6.82
N VAL A 300 -12.06 8.45 7.76
CA VAL A 300 -11.40 9.21 8.84
C VAL A 300 -10.41 10.23 8.26
N ASN A 301 -9.58 9.83 7.30
CA ASN A 301 -8.61 10.74 6.66
C ASN A 301 -9.31 11.90 5.96
N GLN A 302 -10.38 11.64 5.19
CA GLN A 302 -11.18 12.66 4.53
C GLN A 302 -11.86 13.60 5.54
N ARG A 303 -12.45 13.06 6.63
CA ARG A 303 -13.03 13.90 7.69
C ARG A 303 -11.98 14.81 8.33
N LEU A 304 -10.80 14.28 8.65
CA LEU A 304 -9.73 15.08 9.25
C LEU A 304 -9.19 16.17 8.32
N VAL A 305 -9.15 15.92 7.01
CA VAL A 305 -8.81 16.94 6.03
C VAL A 305 -9.89 18.03 5.98
N ALA A 306 -11.17 17.64 5.94
CA ALA A 306 -12.30 18.57 5.91
C ALA A 306 -12.35 19.48 7.16
N GLU A 307 -12.07 18.92 8.34
CA GLU A 307 -12.02 19.65 9.62
C GLU A 307 -10.70 20.43 9.84
N GLY A 308 -9.71 20.28 8.95
CA GLY A 308 -8.38 20.88 9.10
C GLY A 308 -7.55 20.30 10.25
N LEU A 309 -7.89 19.10 10.74
CA LEU A 309 -7.26 18.42 11.87
C LEU A 309 -6.25 17.35 11.45
N ARG A 310 -6.06 17.09 10.15
CA ARG A 310 -5.20 15.99 9.68
C ARG A 310 -3.76 16.08 10.17
N PHE A 311 -3.26 17.29 10.40
CA PHE A 311 -1.92 17.54 10.95
C PHE A 311 -1.88 17.69 12.46
N ASP A 312 -3.02 17.67 13.17
CA ASP A 312 -3.06 17.76 14.63
C ASP A 312 -2.76 16.43 15.33
N GLY A 313 -2.88 15.31 14.61
CA GLY A 313 -2.54 14.00 15.16
C GLY A 313 -2.20 12.96 14.10
N SER A 314 -1.98 11.73 14.58
CA SER A 314 -1.64 10.57 13.75
C SER A 314 -2.59 9.42 14.06
N ILE A 315 -2.92 8.64 13.03
CA ILE A 315 -3.81 7.50 13.14
C ILE A 315 -2.98 6.23 13.03
N ILE A 316 -3.03 5.38 14.05
CA ILE A 316 -2.53 4.01 13.99
C ILE A 316 -3.72 3.13 13.71
N TYR A 317 -3.61 2.20 12.76
CA TYR A 317 -4.62 1.16 12.57
C TYR A 317 -4.11 -0.17 13.12
N SER A 318 -4.71 -0.64 14.21
CA SER A 318 -4.59 -1.99 14.74
C SER A 318 -5.67 -2.85 14.08
N THR A 319 -5.28 -3.72 13.15
CA THR A 319 -6.26 -4.47 12.35
C THR A 319 -5.90 -5.93 12.11
N GLY A 320 -6.89 -6.81 12.20
CA GLY A 320 -6.80 -8.19 11.72
C GLY A 320 -7.05 -8.38 10.22
N GLN A 321 -7.50 -7.34 9.51
CA GLN A 321 -7.82 -7.46 8.08
C GLN A 321 -6.57 -7.40 7.17
N ALA A 322 -5.43 -6.97 7.69
CA ALA A 322 -4.19 -6.84 6.92
C ALA A 322 -3.27 -8.08 7.08
N CYS A 323 -3.15 -8.87 6.02
CA CYS A 323 -2.32 -10.08 5.99
C CYS A 323 -1.18 -10.02 4.94
N SER A 324 -1.26 -9.08 4.00
CA SER A 324 -0.35 -8.93 2.87
C SER A 324 0.41 -7.60 2.89
N THR A 325 1.50 -7.53 2.14
CA THR A 325 2.24 -6.27 1.92
C THR A 325 1.40 -5.22 1.21
N HIS A 326 0.46 -5.65 0.37
CA HIS A 326 -0.46 -4.79 -0.35
C HIS A 326 -1.47 -4.14 0.62
N ASP A 327 -2.01 -4.90 1.56
CA ASP A 327 -2.99 -4.41 2.53
C ASP A 327 -2.40 -3.25 3.36
N ILE A 328 -1.16 -3.44 3.81
CA ILE A 328 -0.41 -2.39 4.52
C ILE A 328 -0.18 -1.17 3.66
N ALA A 329 0.24 -1.35 2.40
CA ALA A 329 0.44 -0.25 1.48
C ALA A 329 -0.86 0.54 1.26
N VAL A 330 -2.00 -0.14 1.12
CA VAL A 330 -3.32 0.47 0.99
C VAL A 330 -3.69 1.27 2.23
N LEU A 331 -3.58 0.70 3.43
CA LEU A 331 -3.89 1.41 4.68
C LEU A 331 -3.06 2.68 4.86
N LEU A 332 -1.75 2.60 4.60
CA LEU A 332 -0.87 3.76 4.66
C LEU A 332 -1.26 4.80 3.59
N GLY A 333 -1.46 4.36 2.34
CA GLY A 333 -1.79 5.24 1.24
C GLY A 333 -3.14 5.96 1.37
N PHE A 334 -4.09 5.40 2.14
CA PHE A 334 -5.35 6.06 2.49
C PHE A 334 -5.34 6.85 3.81
N GLY A 335 -4.23 6.84 4.55
CA GLY A 335 -4.00 7.80 5.63
C GLY A 335 -3.59 7.23 6.99
N ALA A 336 -3.45 5.91 7.15
CA ALA A 336 -2.84 5.37 8.36
C ALA A 336 -1.39 5.89 8.46
N SER A 337 -1.01 6.41 9.62
CA SER A 337 0.36 6.86 9.90
C SER A 337 1.28 5.70 10.29
N ALA A 338 0.70 4.65 10.89
CA ALA A 338 1.34 3.38 11.17
C ALA A 338 0.28 2.29 11.22
N VAL A 339 0.68 1.03 11.04
CA VAL A 339 -0.21 -0.13 11.07
C VAL A 339 0.35 -1.17 12.02
N TYR A 340 -0.53 -1.75 12.85
CA TYR A 340 -0.26 -2.95 13.64
C TYR A 340 -1.13 -4.10 13.10
N PRO A 341 -0.55 -5.05 12.35
CA PRO A 341 -1.30 -6.18 11.80
C PRO A 341 -1.50 -7.26 12.87
N VAL A 342 -2.67 -7.27 13.51
CA VAL A 342 -3.00 -8.19 14.62
C VAL A 342 -2.86 -9.65 14.16
N THR A 343 -3.36 -9.96 12.96
CA THR A 343 -3.27 -11.27 12.30
C THR A 343 -1.84 -11.82 12.20
N ALA A 344 -0.83 -10.95 12.03
CA ALA A 344 0.56 -11.41 11.97
C ALA A 344 1.03 -11.97 13.32
N TYR A 345 0.60 -11.36 14.43
CA TYR A 345 0.88 -11.86 15.77
C TYR A 345 0.13 -13.16 16.07
N GLU A 346 -1.17 -13.20 15.75
CA GLU A 346 -2.00 -14.39 15.98
C GLU A 346 -1.49 -15.59 15.21
N ARG A 347 -1.14 -15.40 13.92
CA ARG A 347 -0.57 -16.46 13.10
C ARG A 347 0.82 -16.88 13.56
N ALA A 348 1.65 -15.94 14.05
CA ALA A 348 2.96 -16.27 14.61
C ALA A 348 2.85 -17.14 15.87
N LEU A 349 1.90 -16.85 16.77
CA LEU A 349 1.63 -17.69 17.95
C LEU A 349 1.24 -19.11 17.56
N MET A 350 0.45 -19.25 16.49
CA MET A 350 -0.03 -20.54 15.99
C MET A 350 1.06 -21.38 15.32
N LEU A 351 1.98 -20.73 14.59
CA LEU A 351 3.10 -21.40 13.93
C LEU A 351 4.27 -21.71 14.88
N ALA A 352 4.41 -20.96 15.97
CA ALA A 352 5.49 -21.15 16.92
C ALA A 352 5.27 -22.38 17.82
N GLU A 353 6.35 -22.93 18.37
CA GLU A 353 6.27 -23.93 19.42
C GLU A 353 5.53 -23.36 20.63
N LYS A 354 4.66 -24.16 21.25
CA LYS A 354 3.77 -23.70 22.32
C LYS A 354 4.56 -23.06 23.47
N GLY A 355 4.39 -21.76 23.65
CA GLY A 355 5.04 -20.97 24.70
C GLY A 355 6.41 -20.40 24.32
N ASP A 356 6.91 -20.62 23.10
CA ASP A 356 8.15 -20.03 22.61
C ASP A 356 7.93 -18.61 22.07
N MET A 357 7.88 -17.64 22.99
CA MET A 357 7.74 -16.23 22.64
C MET A 357 8.96 -15.66 21.90
N ALA A 358 10.14 -16.27 22.00
CA ALA A 358 11.32 -15.82 21.28
C ALA A 358 11.23 -16.17 19.79
N GLN A 359 10.67 -17.34 19.47
CA GLN A 359 10.34 -17.70 18.09
C GLN A 359 9.27 -16.77 17.50
N VAL A 360 8.22 -16.45 18.26
CA VAL A 360 7.17 -15.49 17.85
C VAL A 360 7.78 -14.13 17.54
N GLU A 361 8.63 -13.61 18.44
CA GLU A 361 9.32 -12.34 18.23
C GLU A 361 10.18 -12.37 16.97
N THR A 362 10.90 -13.47 16.73
CA THR A 362 11.71 -13.65 15.52
C THR A 362 10.84 -13.61 14.26
N MET A 363 9.71 -14.31 14.25
CA MET A 363 8.77 -14.33 13.12
C MET A 363 8.18 -12.95 12.84
N LEU A 364 7.82 -12.20 13.89
CA LEU A 364 7.32 -10.84 13.77
C LEU A 364 8.36 -9.87 13.18
N TYR A 365 9.63 -9.99 13.59
CA TYR A 365 10.71 -9.22 12.99
C TYR A 365 10.93 -9.58 11.52
N GLN A 366 10.77 -10.85 11.16
CA GLN A 366 10.82 -11.29 9.77
C GLN A 366 9.66 -10.72 8.95
N PHE A 367 8.43 -10.80 9.46
CA PHE A 367 7.27 -10.20 8.82
C PHE A 367 7.48 -8.69 8.58
N ARG A 368 7.89 -7.95 9.62
CA ARG A 368 8.19 -6.52 9.49
C ARG A 368 9.23 -6.26 8.39
N LYS A 369 10.32 -7.02 8.37
CA LYS A 369 11.37 -6.90 7.34
C LYS A 369 10.82 -7.17 5.92
N ALA A 370 9.94 -8.16 5.76
CA ALA A 370 9.32 -8.48 4.48
C ALA A 370 8.47 -7.31 3.96
N VAL A 371 7.62 -6.77 4.85
CA VAL A 371 6.74 -5.64 4.58
C VAL A 371 7.55 -4.37 4.27
N GLU A 372 8.58 -4.06 5.05
CA GLU A 372 9.48 -2.92 4.81
C GLU A 372 10.11 -2.98 3.42
N LYS A 373 10.64 -4.16 3.03
CA LYS A 373 11.23 -4.35 1.70
C LYS A 373 10.21 -4.16 0.57
N SER A 374 8.99 -4.68 0.75
CA SER A 374 7.93 -4.53 -0.25
C SER A 374 7.38 -3.10 -0.32
N LEU A 375 7.33 -2.40 0.81
CA LEU A 375 6.89 -1.01 0.86
C LEU A 375 7.89 -0.10 0.15
N LEU A 376 9.20 -0.29 0.37
CA LEU A 376 10.24 0.40 -0.40
C LEU A 376 10.10 0.13 -1.90
N LYS A 377 9.87 -1.13 -2.29
CA LYS A 377 9.60 -1.50 -3.70
C LYS A 377 8.37 -0.78 -4.24
N THR A 378 7.28 -0.74 -3.48
CA THR A 378 6.00 -0.11 -3.88
C THR A 378 6.14 1.40 -4.04
N MET A 379 6.78 2.08 -3.08
CA MET A 379 7.12 3.50 -3.18
C MET A 379 8.04 3.79 -4.38
N GLY A 380 9.04 2.93 -4.58
CA GLY A 380 9.99 3.03 -5.69
C GLY A 380 9.33 2.98 -7.06
N LYS A 381 8.26 2.18 -7.24
CA LYS A 381 7.48 2.13 -8.50
C LYS A 381 6.96 3.50 -8.96
N ILE A 382 6.74 4.44 -8.04
CA ILE A 382 6.20 5.78 -8.33
C ILE A 382 7.29 6.86 -8.27
N GLY A 383 8.48 6.54 -7.77
CA GLY A 383 9.56 7.52 -7.57
C GLY A 383 9.61 8.13 -6.18
N LEU A 384 8.95 7.54 -5.17
CA LEU A 384 8.89 8.09 -3.82
C LEU A 384 10.02 7.57 -2.95
N CYS A 385 10.69 8.49 -2.23
CA CYS A 385 11.79 8.17 -1.33
C CYS A 385 11.38 8.06 0.14
N THR A 386 10.24 8.63 0.56
CA THR A 386 9.86 8.66 1.98
C THR A 386 8.45 8.14 2.17
N VAL A 387 8.25 7.29 3.18
CA VAL A 387 6.92 6.73 3.47
C VAL A 387 5.94 7.81 3.92
N GLU A 388 6.40 8.90 4.54
CA GLU A 388 5.53 10.02 4.89
C GLU A 388 4.96 10.74 3.67
N SER A 389 5.66 10.74 2.53
CA SER A 389 5.11 11.21 1.26
C SER A 389 4.16 10.19 0.61
N TYR A 390 4.25 8.93 1.01
CA TYR A 390 3.36 7.87 0.55
C TYR A 390 2.03 7.88 1.31
N ILE A 391 2.07 8.16 2.62
CA ILE A 391 0.91 8.17 3.51
C ILE A 391 -0.12 9.22 3.05
N GLY A 392 -1.36 8.78 2.83
CA GLY A 392 -2.46 9.64 2.36
C GLY A 392 -2.31 10.12 0.91
N GLY A 393 -1.37 9.57 0.14
CA GLY A 393 -1.12 9.97 -1.25
C GLY A 393 -1.98 9.24 -2.29
N GLU A 394 -2.77 8.24 -1.87
CA GLU A 394 -3.79 7.59 -2.71
C GLU A 394 -3.25 7.07 -4.06
N PHE A 395 -2.08 6.42 -4.05
CA PHE A 395 -1.40 5.93 -5.26
C PHE A 395 -1.99 4.62 -5.83
N PHE A 396 -3.31 4.58 -5.93
CA PHE A 396 -4.06 3.42 -6.39
C PHE A 396 -5.05 3.78 -7.49
N GLU A 397 -5.49 2.77 -8.21
CA GLU A 397 -6.60 2.82 -9.14
C GLU A 397 -7.70 1.87 -8.65
N ALA A 398 -8.94 2.34 -8.60
CA ALA A 398 -10.08 1.49 -8.29
C ALA A 398 -10.31 0.51 -9.45
N SER A 399 -10.17 -0.78 -9.17
CA SER A 399 -10.39 -1.87 -10.11
C SER A 399 -11.71 -2.53 -9.77
N PHE A 400 -12.76 -2.24 -10.54
CA PHE A 400 -14.10 -2.81 -10.39
C PHE A 400 -14.79 -2.46 -9.06
N LEU A 401 -14.62 -1.21 -8.61
CA LEU A 401 -15.29 -0.61 -7.46
C LEU A 401 -16.03 0.63 -7.95
N ASP A 402 -17.31 0.78 -7.62
CA ASP A 402 -18.07 1.98 -7.99
C ASP A 402 -17.77 3.14 -7.03
N THR A 403 -16.73 3.92 -7.33
CA THR A 403 -16.40 5.11 -6.53
C THR A 403 -17.37 6.29 -6.74
N ASN A 404 -18.39 6.14 -7.59
CA ASN A 404 -19.47 7.13 -7.71
C ASN A 404 -20.67 6.84 -6.81
N ASP A 405 -20.76 5.62 -6.26
CA ASP A 405 -21.66 5.28 -5.15
C ASP A 405 -21.51 6.35 -4.05
N PRO A 406 -22.60 6.93 -3.51
CA PRO A 406 -22.52 8.06 -2.58
C PRO A 406 -21.66 7.80 -1.33
N GLN A 407 -21.76 6.59 -0.77
CA GLN A 407 -21.04 6.18 0.43
C GLN A 407 -19.57 5.97 0.13
N LEU A 408 -19.25 5.31 -0.98
CA LEU A 408 -17.85 5.10 -1.40
C LEU A 408 -17.19 6.40 -1.86
N LYS A 409 -17.92 7.28 -2.53
CA LYS A 409 -17.45 8.59 -2.96
C LYS A 409 -17.08 9.49 -1.78
N ALA A 410 -17.79 9.38 -0.66
CA ALA A 410 -17.47 10.10 0.56
C ALA A 410 -16.12 9.68 1.17
N ALA A 411 -15.73 8.40 1.02
CA ALA A 411 -14.44 7.88 1.49
C ALA A 411 -13.31 8.03 0.47
N PHE A 412 -13.62 7.92 -0.83
CA PHE A 412 -12.64 7.90 -1.93
C PHE A 412 -12.91 8.99 -2.98
N PRO A 413 -13.02 10.28 -2.60
CA PRO A 413 -13.47 11.35 -3.50
C PRO A 413 -12.51 11.63 -4.67
N HIS A 414 -11.26 11.16 -4.59
CA HIS A 414 -10.23 11.40 -5.59
C HIS A 414 -9.80 10.13 -6.34
N ILE A 415 -10.37 8.97 -6.01
CA ILE A 415 -10.12 7.73 -6.72
C ILE A 415 -11.08 7.62 -7.89
N GLY A 416 -10.54 7.77 -9.11
CA GLY A 416 -11.28 7.46 -10.33
C GLY A 416 -11.47 5.94 -10.48
N ALA A 417 -12.67 5.55 -10.90
CA ALA A 417 -12.99 4.20 -11.33
C ALA A 417 -13.30 4.21 -12.84
N PRO A 418 -12.36 3.81 -13.71
CA PRO A 418 -12.61 3.76 -15.15
C PRO A 418 -13.75 2.79 -15.53
N LEU A 419 -13.94 1.76 -14.70
CA LEU A 419 -15.03 0.82 -14.81
C LEU A 419 -15.65 0.62 -13.41
N ALA A 420 -16.93 0.95 -13.28
CA ALA A 420 -17.71 0.71 -12.06
C ALA A 420 -17.85 -0.81 -11.80
N GLY A 421 -18.09 -1.17 -10.55
CA GLY A 421 -18.25 -2.57 -10.15
C GLY A 421 -18.95 -2.67 -8.80
N ALA A 422 -18.29 -3.26 -7.81
CA ALA A 422 -18.86 -3.45 -6.48
C ALA A 422 -19.32 -2.12 -5.87
N THR A 423 -20.52 -2.10 -5.30
CA THR A 423 -21.11 -0.94 -4.62
C THR A 423 -20.85 -1.00 -3.12
N PHE A 424 -21.32 0.01 -2.37
CA PHE A 424 -21.28 -0.04 -0.92
C PHE A 424 -22.03 -1.27 -0.36
N SER A 425 -23.20 -1.59 -0.91
CA SER A 425 -24.00 -2.77 -0.56
C SER A 425 -23.22 -4.08 -0.69
N ASP A 426 -22.44 -4.23 -1.76
CA ASP A 426 -21.64 -5.45 -1.99
C ASP A 426 -20.53 -5.62 -0.95
N ILE A 427 -19.91 -4.51 -0.51
CA ILE A 427 -18.87 -4.52 0.52
C ILE A 427 -19.48 -4.91 1.87
N VAL A 428 -20.62 -4.31 2.23
CA VAL A 428 -21.33 -4.64 3.48
C VAL A 428 -21.77 -6.10 3.47
N LEU A 429 -22.35 -6.57 2.36
CA LEU A 429 -22.75 -7.96 2.19
C LEU A 429 -21.57 -8.93 2.31
N SER A 430 -20.42 -8.60 1.74
CA SER A 430 -19.20 -9.41 1.87
C SER A 430 -18.78 -9.53 3.34
N SER A 431 -18.69 -8.43 4.08
CA SER A 431 -18.36 -8.43 5.51
C SER A 431 -19.33 -9.30 6.32
N ILE A 432 -20.64 -9.18 6.08
CA ILE A 432 -21.67 -10.00 6.75
C ILE A 432 -21.48 -11.48 6.42
N ASN A 433 -21.25 -11.83 5.15
CA ASN A 433 -21.10 -13.21 4.73
C ASN A 433 -19.87 -13.87 5.36
N TRP A 434 -18.75 -13.15 5.43
CA TRP A 434 -17.53 -13.64 6.07
C TRP A 434 -17.68 -13.73 7.59
N HIS A 435 -18.34 -12.76 8.22
CA HIS A 435 -18.71 -12.84 9.63
C HIS A 435 -19.65 -14.02 9.91
N HIS A 436 -20.65 -14.28 9.07
CA HIS A 436 -21.53 -15.43 9.27
C HIS A 436 -20.79 -16.77 9.08
N LYS A 437 -19.83 -16.85 8.15
CA LYS A 437 -19.01 -18.06 7.95
C LYS A 437 -18.24 -18.46 9.21
N MET A 438 -17.75 -17.51 10.01
CA MET A 438 -16.98 -17.83 11.22
C MET A 438 -17.81 -18.61 12.26
N LEU A 439 -19.14 -18.43 12.29
CA LEU A 439 -20.05 -19.15 13.20
C LEU A 439 -20.06 -20.67 12.95
N SER A 440 -19.57 -21.12 11.79
CA SER A 440 -19.44 -22.54 11.46
C SER A 440 -18.18 -23.18 12.05
N VAL A 441 -17.22 -22.39 12.56
CA VAL A 441 -15.98 -22.87 13.19
C VAL A 441 -16.31 -23.45 14.56
N ARG A 442 -15.95 -24.72 14.78
CA ARG A 442 -16.33 -25.44 16.01
C ARG A 442 -15.20 -25.59 17.04
N ASN A 443 -13.94 -25.46 16.62
CA ASN A 443 -12.77 -25.72 17.48
C ASN A 443 -11.60 -24.76 17.18
N ASP A 444 -10.73 -24.56 18.16
CA ASP A 444 -9.61 -23.60 18.12
C ASP A 444 -8.47 -23.94 17.14
N ASN A 445 -8.46 -25.13 16.54
CA ASN A 445 -7.41 -25.61 15.63
C ASN A 445 -7.97 -26.10 14.28
N ASP A 446 -9.13 -25.60 13.89
CA ASP A 446 -9.82 -26.06 12.69
C ASP A 446 -9.40 -25.24 11.45
N ASP A 447 -8.12 -25.25 11.09
CA ASP A 447 -7.64 -24.67 9.81
C ASP A 447 -8.37 -25.27 8.60
N ILE A 448 -8.94 -26.46 8.75
CA ILE A 448 -9.75 -27.14 7.74
C ILE A 448 -11.08 -26.40 7.51
N SER A 449 -11.65 -25.78 8.55
CA SER A 449 -12.86 -24.97 8.44
C SER A 449 -12.65 -23.65 7.71
N MET A 450 -11.41 -23.16 7.59
CA MET A 450 -11.12 -21.96 6.81
C MET A 450 -11.35 -22.20 5.32
N PRO A 451 -12.02 -21.28 4.61
CA PRO A 451 -12.25 -21.42 3.18
C PRO A 451 -10.94 -21.57 2.39
N LEU A 452 -10.97 -22.45 1.38
CA LEU A 452 -9.91 -22.59 0.39
C LEU A 452 -10.50 -22.28 -0.99
N LEU A 453 -10.27 -21.05 -1.45
CA LEU A 453 -10.98 -20.49 -2.60
C LEU A 453 -10.36 -20.89 -3.95
N GLY A 454 -9.11 -21.34 -3.98
CA GLY A 454 -8.38 -21.66 -5.20
C GLY A 454 -7.95 -20.43 -6.00
N LEU A 455 -7.59 -19.33 -5.33
CA LEU A 455 -7.19 -18.05 -5.96
C LEU A 455 -5.83 -18.13 -6.66
N PHE A 456 -4.85 -18.77 -6.03
CA PHE A 456 -3.47 -18.83 -6.57
C PHE A 456 -3.19 -20.10 -7.36
N LYS A 457 -4.02 -21.14 -7.17
CA LYS A 457 -3.91 -22.41 -7.89
C LYS A 457 -5.30 -23.00 -8.11
N GLU A 458 -5.58 -23.38 -9.36
CA GLU A 458 -6.85 -24.02 -9.74
C GLU A 458 -7.18 -25.24 -8.85
N ARG A 459 -8.45 -25.31 -8.46
CA ARG A 459 -9.10 -26.43 -7.75
C ARG A 459 -10.42 -26.77 -8.44
N GLN A 460 -10.92 -27.98 -8.21
CA GLN A 460 -12.17 -28.46 -8.82
C GLN A 460 -13.39 -27.60 -8.44
N GLU A 461 -13.45 -27.12 -7.19
CA GLU A 461 -14.52 -26.25 -6.68
C GLU A 461 -13.99 -24.83 -6.33
N GLY A 462 -12.92 -24.40 -7.00
CA GLY A 462 -12.30 -23.08 -6.74
C GLY A 462 -12.83 -21.96 -7.63
N ALA A 463 -12.22 -20.78 -7.52
CA ALA A 463 -12.57 -19.54 -8.23
C ALA A 463 -12.56 -19.61 -9.78
N GLY A 464 -12.15 -20.75 -10.36
CA GLY A 464 -11.98 -20.93 -11.80
C GLY A 464 -10.75 -20.19 -12.33
N HIS A 465 -10.04 -20.82 -13.27
CA HIS A 465 -8.82 -20.25 -13.87
C HIS A 465 -8.92 -20.29 -15.38
N THR A 466 -8.57 -19.19 -16.06
CA THR A 466 -8.54 -19.12 -17.54
C THR A 466 -7.63 -20.20 -18.14
N PHE A 467 -6.51 -20.49 -17.47
CA PHE A 467 -5.58 -21.57 -17.86
C PHE A 467 -5.72 -22.80 -16.94
N GLY A 468 -6.97 -23.22 -16.73
CA GLY A 468 -7.28 -24.43 -15.98
C GLY A 468 -6.90 -25.73 -16.69
N ASN A 469 -6.88 -26.85 -15.96
CA ASN A 469 -6.50 -28.16 -16.45
C ASN A 469 -7.32 -28.60 -17.67
N ILE A 470 -8.62 -28.28 -17.67
CA ILE A 470 -9.52 -28.62 -18.78
C ILE A 470 -9.13 -27.83 -20.02
N ALA A 471 -8.97 -26.51 -19.90
CA ALA A 471 -8.59 -25.64 -21.01
C ALA A 471 -7.22 -26.04 -21.60
N VAL A 472 -6.23 -26.29 -20.74
CA VAL A 472 -4.88 -26.69 -21.17
C VAL A 472 -4.90 -28.05 -21.87
N ARG A 473 -5.64 -29.04 -21.33
CA ARG A 473 -5.76 -30.36 -21.97
C ARG A 473 -6.49 -30.30 -23.30
N ALA A 474 -7.59 -29.55 -23.36
CA ALA A 474 -8.35 -29.36 -24.60
C ALA A 474 -7.49 -28.70 -25.68
N TYR A 475 -6.79 -27.60 -25.33
CA TYR A 475 -5.88 -26.93 -26.26
C TYR A 475 -4.74 -27.85 -26.71
N SER A 476 -4.13 -28.61 -25.79
CA SER A 476 -3.09 -29.58 -26.14
C SER A 476 -3.62 -30.66 -27.09
N GLY A 477 -4.86 -31.11 -26.88
CA GLY A 477 -5.58 -32.03 -27.78
C GLY A 477 -5.74 -31.43 -29.18
N MET A 478 -6.31 -30.23 -29.28
CA MET A 478 -6.50 -29.52 -30.56
C MET A 478 -5.18 -29.33 -31.32
N THR A 479 -4.10 -28.96 -30.62
CA THR A 479 -2.78 -28.78 -31.27
C THR A 479 -2.10 -30.11 -31.62
N GLY A 480 -2.55 -31.22 -31.03
CA GLY A 480 -2.05 -32.56 -31.30
C GLY A 480 -2.80 -33.27 -32.42
N GLU A 481 -3.95 -32.74 -32.86
CA GLU A 481 -4.69 -33.25 -34.01
C GLU A 481 -3.85 -33.12 -35.29
N ALA A 482 -3.87 -34.17 -36.12
CA ALA A 482 -3.19 -34.14 -37.40
C ALA A 482 -3.90 -33.13 -38.32
N VAL A 483 -3.15 -32.18 -38.87
CA VAL A 483 -3.70 -31.23 -39.84
C VAL A 483 -4.05 -31.99 -41.12
N VAL A 484 -5.34 -32.20 -41.37
CA VAL A 484 -5.84 -32.73 -42.63
C VAL A 484 -6.10 -31.55 -43.56
N LEU A 485 -5.27 -31.42 -44.60
CA LEU A 485 -5.58 -30.52 -45.70
C LEU A 485 -6.70 -31.16 -46.53
N GLU A 486 -7.72 -30.37 -46.87
CA GLU A 486 -8.80 -30.79 -47.75
C GLU A 486 -8.20 -31.09 -49.13
N GLN A 487 -7.84 -32.35 -49.37
CA GLN A 487 -7.46 -32.82 -50.71
C GLN A 487 -8.76 -33.02 -51.49
N GLU A 488 -8.81 -32.34 -52.64
CA GLU A 488 -9.82 -32.37 -53.70
C GLU A 488 -10.94 -33.39 -53.45
N SER A 489 -12.12 -32.87 -53.14
CA SER A 489 -13.36 -33.64 -53.05
C SER A 489 -13.60 -34.40 -54.36
N ASP A 490 -13.11 -35.63 -54.42
CA ASP A 490 -13.54 -36.60 -55.40
C ASP A 490 -15.01 -36.90 -55.08
N GLU A 491 -15.93 -36.49 -55.96
CA GLU A 491 -17.39 -36.57 -55.84
C GLU A 491 -17.95 -38.02 -55.78
N ARG A 492 -17.24 -39.00 -55.22
CA ARG A 492 -17.70 -40.39 -55.16
C ARG A 492 -17.40 -41.08 -53.84
N ALA A 493 -18.47 -41.21 -53.05
CA ALA A 493 -18.59 -41.96 -51.81
C ALA A 493 -17.74 -41.35 -50.69
N VAL A 494 -18.27 -41.10 -49.50
CA VAL A 494 -18.59 -42.17 -48.57
C VAL A 494 -19.76 -41.77 -47.66
N ASP A 495 -20.84 -42.55 -47.77
CA ASP A 495 -21.89 -42.70 -46.77
C ASP A 495 -21.40 -43.75 -45.76
N THR A 496 -20.59 -43.32 -44.79
CA THR A 496 -20.33 -44.07 -43.55
C THR A 496 -20.08 -43.09 -42.43
N GLU A 497 -20.81 -43.29 -41.33
CA GLU A 497 -20.51 -42.75 -40.00
C GLU A 497 -18.99 -42.71 -39.77
N HIS A 498 -18.42 -41.51 -39.71
CA HIS A 498 -17.04 -41.29 -39.31
C HIS A 498 -17.00 -40.26 -38.20
N ASP A 499 -16.30 -40.67 -37.15
CA ASP A 499 -15.96 -39.98 -35.91
C ASP A 499 -15.33 -38.61 -36.23
N ASP A 500 -16.03 -37.52 -35.88
CA ASP A 500 -15.58 -36.12 -36.04
C ASP A 500 -14.38 -35.85 -35.11
N GLN A 501 -13.17 -36.22 -35.54
CA GLN A 501 -11.89 -35.94 -34.86
C GLN A 501 -10.95 -35.04 -35.68
N GLY A 502 -11.48 -34.03 -36.38
CA GLY A 502 -10.62 -33.07 -37.06
C GLY A 502 -11.30 -31.75 -37.39
N VAL A 503 -10.56 -30.65 -37.19
CA VAL A 503 -10.95 -29.31 -37.64
C VAL A 503 -10.65 -29.16 -39.14
N ILE A 504 -11.70 -29.03 -39.95
CA ILE A 504 -11.59 -28.81 -41.41
C ILE A 504 -11.36 -27.32 -41.69
N ILE A 505 -10.30 -26.99 -42.44
CA ILE A 505 -10.04 -25.63 -42.94
C ILE A 505 -10.19 -25.65 -44.47
N PRO A 506 -10.97 -24.72 -45.07
CA PRO A 506 -11.19 -24.70 -46.51
C PRO A 506 -9.90 -24.43 -47.29
N PRO A 507 -9.81 -24.87 -48.56
CA PRO A 507 -8.63 -24.69 -49.37
C PRO A 507 -8.60 -23.22 -49.80
N THR A 508 -7.49 -22.54 -49.50
CA THR A 508 -7.26 -21.16 -49.95
C THR A 508 -7.21 -21.07 -51.48
N GLU A 509 -8.31 -20.67 -52.11
CA GLU A 509 -8.25 -19.99 -53.40
C GLU A 509 -7.95 -18.50 -53.15
N GLU A 510 -6.78 -18.07 -53.64
CA GLU A 510 -6.33 -16.67 -53.76
C GLU A 510 -6.55 -15.74 -52.56
N ILE A 511 -5.77 -15.92 -51.49
CA ILE A 511 -5.38 -14.75 -50.67
C ILE A 511 -4.30 -14.01 -51.47
N GLN A 512 -4.73 -12.99 -52.22
CA GLN A 512 -3.85 -11.87 -52.52
C GLN A 512 -3.22 -11.40 -51.21
N LEU A 513 -1.89 -11.45 -51.13
CA LEU A 513 -1.13 -10.80 -50.07
C LEU A 513 -1.65 -9.36 -49.91
N LEU A 514 -2.40 -9.11 -48.84
CA LEU A 514 -2.45 -7.79 -48.23
C LEU A 514 -1.05 -7.55 -47.65
N GLN A 515 -0.14 -7.12 -48.52
CA GLN A 515 1.01 -6.35 -48.07
C GLN A 515 0.45 -5.19 -47.25
N ALA A 516 0.76 -5.20 -45.96
CA ALA A 516 0.52 -4.07 -45.08
C ALA A 516 1.04 -2.81 -45.79
N LYS A 517 0.12 -1.90 -46.17
CA LYS A 517 0.50 -0.53 -46.47
C LYS A 517 1.20 0.00 -45.23
N LYS A 518 2.52 0.20 -45.33
CA LYS A 518 3.22 1.16 -44.48
C LYS A 518 2.47 2.49 -44.64
N LEU A 519 1.78 2.92 -43.59
CA LEU A 519 1.36 4.31 -43.47
C LEU A 519 2.62 5.17 -43.59
N SER A 520 2.66 6.04 -44.60
CA SER A 520 3.68 7.09 -44.72
C SER A 520 3.38 8.20 -43.73
N ALA A 521 4.44 8.88 -43.29
CA ALA A 521 4.41 9.95 -42.29
C ALA A 521 3.65 11.24 -42.70
N GLU A 522 2.86 11.22 -43.78
CA GLU A 522 1.95 12.30 -44.15
C GLU A 522 0.49 12.02 -43.73
N ASP A 523 0.18 10.80 -43.27
CA ASP A 523 -1.16 10.41 -42.75
C ASP A 523 -1.21 10.36 -41.20
N ILE A 524 -0.21 10.93 -40.51
CA ILE A 524 -0.20 11.28 -39.06
C ILE A 524 -0.07 12.80 -38.98
#